data_AF-A0A3A8ELW4-F1
#
_entry.id   AF-A0A3A8ELW4-F1
#
_cell.length_a   1.000
_cell.length_b   1.000
_cell.length_c   1.000
_cell.angle_alpha   90.00
_cell.angle_beta   90.00
_cell.angle_gamma   90.00
#
_symmetry.space_group_name_H-M   'P 1'
#
loop_
_entity.id
_entity.type
_entity.pdbx_description
1 polymer ?
#
loop_
_entity_poly.entity_id
_entity_poly.type
_entity_poly.pdbx_seq_one_letter_code
_entity_poly.pdbx_strand_id
1 'polypeptide(L)'
;MSIEDLWFSLSFLFIDNDVDYEKTANEISSFSIDIIEFHLFYNVAPACADNIEQTIPIIWNSFDKDELIADIKKTWHHGQESNYVKEKNCS
;
A
#
# COMPACT_ATOMS: atom_id res chain seq x y z
N MET A 1 15.02 8.98 -0.66
CA MET A 1 13.58 8.63 -0.72
C MET A 1 13.19 8.05 0.63
N SER A 2 12.06 8.47 1.19
CA SER A 2 11.53 7.95 2.46
C SER A 2 10.66 6.70 2.24
N ILE A 3 10.32 5.98 3.31
CA ILE A 3 9.35 4.87 3.24
C ILE A 3 7.96 5.37 2.83
N GLU A 4 7.59 6.59 3.20
CA GLU A 4 6.33 7.20 2.79
C GLU A 4 6.32 7.54 1.29
N ASP A 5 7.46 7.92 0.73
CA ASP A 5 7.61 8.09 -0.72
C ASP A 5 7.52 6.74 -1.44
N LEU A 6 8.11 5.67 -0.89
CA LEU A 6 7.98 4.31 -1.40
C LEU A 6 6.51 3.87 -1.44
N TRP A 7 5.76 4.11 -0.36
CA TRP A 7 4.34 3.79 -0.29
C TRP A 7 3.54 4.53 -1.36
N PHE A 8 3.80 5.82 -1.53
CA PHE A 8 3.13 6.63 -2.54
C PHE A 8 3.45 6.17 -3.97
N SER A 9 4.71 5.85 -4.29
CA SER A 9 5.07 5.32 -5.61
C SER A 9 4.43 3.96 -5.89
N LEU A 10 4.32 3.08 -4.89
CA LEU A 10 3.70 1.76 -5.03
C LEU A 10 2.17 1.81 -5.15
N SER A 11 1.49 2.86 -4.66
CA SER A 11 0.03 2.96 -4.78
C SER A 11 -0.44 3.18 -6.20
N PHE A 12 0.41 3.69 -7.09
CA PHE A 12 0.13 3.80 -8.54
C PHE A 12 -0.05 2.44 -9.22
N LEU A 13 0.26 1.32 -8.55
CA LEU A 13 -0.10 -0.01 -9.05
C LEU A 13 -1.60 -0.33 -8.91
N PHE A 14 -2.35 0.50 -8.18
CA PHE A 14 -3.75 0.27 -7.79
C PHE A 14 -4.73 1.35 -8.32
N ILE A 15 -4.30 2.16 -9.29
CA ILE A 15 -5.17 3.16 -9.96
C ILE A 15 -5.84 2.58 -11.20
N ASP A 16 -6.95 3.17 -11.64
CA ASP A 16 -7.73 2.71 -12.80
C ASP A 16 -7.12 3.14 -14.16
N ASN A 17 -5.80 3.20 -14.27
CA ASN A 17 -5.06 3.58 -15.49
C ASN A 17 -3.99 2.53 -15.82
N ASP A 18 -3.43 2.62 -17.03
CA ASP A 18 -2.26 1.82 -17.40
C ASP A 18 -1.10 2.09 -16.42
N VAL A 19 -0.56 1.00 -15.88
CA VAL A 19 0.53 1.06 -14.91
C VAL A 19 1.85 1.36 -15.62
N ASP A 20 2.50 2.46 -15.24
CA ASP A 20 3.84 2.81 -15.71
C ASP A 20 4.92 2.11 -14.86
N TYR A 21 5.12 0.82 -15.13
CA TYR A 21 6.08 -0.01 -14.38
C TYR A 21 7.51 0.52 -14.43
N GLU A 22 7.94 1.10 -15.57
CA GLU A 22 9.30 1.62 -15.73
C GLU A 22 9.51 2.85 -14.82
N LYS A 23 8.56 3.79 -14.83
CA LYS A 23 8.59 4.95 -13.94
C LYS A 23 8.59 4.52 -12.47
N THR A 24 7.66 3.65 -12.06
CA THR A 24 7.60 3.18 -10.67
C THR A 24 8.88 2.46 -10.25
N ALA A 25 9.44 1.59 -11.09
CA ALA A 25 10.69 0.89 -10.80
C ALA A 25 11.87 1.86 -10.65
N ASN A 26 11.95 2.89 -11.50
CA ASN A 26 12.98 3.92 -11.41
C ASN A 26 12.87 4.74 -10.11
N GLU A 27 11.66 5.12 -9.72
CA GLU A 27 11.40 5.85 -8.46
C GLU A 27 11.85 5.04 -7.25
N ILE A 28 11.49 3.75 -7.17
CA ILE A 28 11.75 2.91 -5.98
C ILE A 28 13.11 2.22 -6.00
N SER A 29 13.93 2.43 -7.04
CA SER A 29 15.20 1.72 -7.29
C SER A 29 16.24 1.82 -6.16
N SER A 30 16.09 2.81 -5.27
CA SER A 30 16.96 2.97 -4.09
C SER A 30 16.70 1.97 -2.95
N PHE A 31 15.58 1.22 -3.00
CA PHE A 31 15.22 0.21 -2.01
C PHE A 31 15.59 -1.20 -2.49
N SER A 32 15.86 -2.11 -1.56
CA SER A 32 16.03 -3.53 -1.91
C SER A 32 14.69 -4.16 -2.27
N ILE A 33 14.74 -5.25 -3.05
CA ILE A 33 13.54 -5.99 -3.44
C ILE A 33 12.75 -6.50 -2.23
N ASP A 34 13.43 -6.95 -1.17
CA ASP A 34 12.78 -7.43 0.05
C ASP A 34 11.96 -6.33 0.76
N ILE A 35 12.48 -5.09 0.77
CA ILE A 35 11.80 -3.93 1.36
C ILE A 35 10.60 -3.52 0.50
N ILE A 36 10.78 -3.53 -0.82
CA ILE A 36 9.70 -3.23 -1.78
C ILE A 36 8.58 -4.25 -1.64
N GLU A 37 8.91 -5.55 -1.63
CA GLU A 37 7.97 -6.65 -1.50
C GLU A 37 7.19 -6.55 -0.19
N PHE A 38 7.89 -6.36 0.93
CA PHE A 38 7.27 -6.23 2.24
C PHE A 38 6.23 -5.09 2.26
N HIS A 39 6.61 -3.89 1.82
CA HIS A 39 5.71 -2.75 1.86
C HIS A 39 4.58 -2.85 0.83
N LEU A 40 4.84 -3.43 -0.34
CA LEU A 40 3.79 -3.66 -1.33
C LEU A 40 2.68 -4.54 -0.76
N PHE A 41 3.02 -5.70 -0.20
CA PHE A 41 2.03 -6.69 0.22
C PHE A 41 1.43 -6.42 1.60
N TYR A 42 2.20 -5.89 2.56
CA TYR A 42 1.75 -5.75 3.94
C TYR A 42 1.35 -4.33 4.34
N ASN A 43 1.67 -3.31 3.54
CA ASN A 43 1.31 -1.92 3.82
C ASN A 43 0.38 -1.34 2.76
N VAL A 44 0.82 -1.31 1.51
CA VAL A 44 0.14 -0.58 0.44
C VAL A 44 -1.08 -1.34 -0.06
N ALA A 45 -0.93 -2.61 -0.43
CA ALA A 45 -2.04 -3.40 -0.97
C ALA A 45 -3.27 -3.45 -0.03
N PRO A 46 -3.14 -3.64 1.30
CA PRO A 46 -4.29 -3.63 2.20
C PRO A 46 -5.01 -2.27 2.26
N ALA A 47 -4.27 -1.16 2.25
CA ALA A 47 -4.87 0.17 2.29
C ALA A 47 -5.53 0.54 0.95
N CYS A 48 -5.00 0.04 -0.16
CA CYS A 48 -5.58 0.26 -1.49
C CYS A 48 -6.66 -0.77 -1.86
N ALA A 49 -6.82 -1.87 -1.11
CA ALA A 49 -7.79 -2.93 -1.42
C ALA A 49 -9.25 -2.49 -1.25
N ASP A 50 -9.54 -1.61 -0.29
CA ASP A 50 -10.88 -1.06 -0.07
C ASP A 50 -11.41 -0.29 -1.31
N ASN A 51 -10.51 0.18 -2.20
CA ASN A 51 -10.90 0.81 -3.47
C ASN A 51 -11.55 -0.18 -4.45
N ILE A 52 -11.27 -1.48 -4.32
CA ILE A 52 -11.82 -2.52 -5.20
C ILE A 52 -13.26 -2.89 -4.79
N GLU A 53 -13.63 -2.71 -3.52
CA GLU A 53 -14.93 -3.15 -2.97
C GLU A 53 -16.05 -2.10 -3.09
N GLN A 54 -15.77 -0.89 -3.58
CA GLN A 54 -16.80 0.15 -3.67
C GLN A 54 -17.80 -0.12 -4.80
N THR A 55 -19.10 -0.05 -4.46
CA THR A 55 -20.23 -0.38 -5.34
C THR A 55 -20.37 0.55 -6.55
N ILE A 56 -19.75 1.72 -6.53
CA ILE A 56 -19.77 2.69 -7.63
C ILE A 56 -18.32 3.05 -7.94
N PRO A 57 -17.80 2.75 -9.15
CA PRO A 57 -16.42 3.07 -9.47
C PRO A 57 -16.31 4.59 -9.67
N ILE A 58 -15.74 5.27 -8.68
CA ILE A 58 -15.10 6.56 -8.92
C ILE A 58 -13.81 6.21 -9.64
N ILE A 59 -13.62 6.72 -10.87
CA ILE A 59 -12.36 6.53 -11.60
C ILE A 59 -11.22 7.04 -10.71
N TRP A 60 -10.36 6.14 -10.25
CA TRP A 60 -9.32 6.47 -9.30
C TRP A 60 -8.04 6.85 -10.02
N ASN A 61 -7.93 8.09 -10.48
CA ASN A 61 -6.76 8.54 -11.26
C ASN A 61 -5.50 8.77 -10.41
N SER A 62 -5.65 9.00 -9.11
CA SER A 62 -4.54 9.30 -8.20
C SER A 62 -4.99 9.20 -6.74
N PHE A 63 -4.04 8.99 -5.84
CA PHE A 63 -4.24 9.16 -4.41
C PHE A 63 -3.80 10.55 -3.96
N ASP A 64 -4.48 11.12 -2.96
CA ASP A 64 -3.85 12.13 -2.13
C ASP A 64 -2.77 11.46 -1.26
N LYS A 65 -1.58 12.05 -1.24
CA LYS A 65 -0.42 11.43 -0.59
C LYS A 65 -0.59 11.37 0.93
N ASP A 66 -1.09 12.44 1.54
CA ASP A 66 -1.18 12.53 2.99
C ASP A 66 -2.31 11.62 3.52
N GLU A 67 -3.44 11.57 2.80
CA GLU A 67 -4.54 10.65 3.10
C GLU A 67 -4.09 9.19 2.99
N LEU A 68 -3.42 8.81 1.90
CA LEU A 68 -2.90 7.44 1.70
C LEU A 68 -1.95 7.03 2.84
N ILE A 69 -1.02 7.91 3.23
CA ILE A 69 -0.07 7.61 4.30
C ILE A 69 -0.82 7.40 5.63
N ALA A 70 -1.84 8.21 5.91
CA ALA A 70 -2.66 8.05 7.11
C ALA A 70 -3.41 6.71 7.11
N ASP A 71 -3.97 6.31 5.98
CA ASP A 71 -4.70 5.05 5.82
C ASP A 71 -3.78 3.82 5.93
N ILE A 72 -2.59 3.86 5.33
CA ILE A 72 -1.58 2.80 5.49
C ILE A 72 -1.21 2.65 6.96
N LYS A 73 -0.93 3.76 7.67
CA LYS A 73 -0.59 3.71 9.11
C LYS A 73 -1.73 3.10 9.93
N LYS A 74 -2.97 3.52 9.67
CA LYS A 74 -4.17 2.99 10.35
C LYS A 74 -4.36 1.49 10.12
N THR A 75 -4.15 1.03 8.89
CA THR A 75 -4.28 -0.38 8.51
C THR A 75 -3.17 -1.23 9.15
N TRP A 76 -1.95 -0.70 9.21
CA TRP A 76 -0.83 -1.38 9.82
C TRP A 76 -1.03 -1.62 11.32
N HIS A 77 -1.56 -0.64 12.05
CA HIS A 77 -1.91 -0.81 13.46
C HIS A 77 -2.95 -1.93 13.68
N HIS A 78 -3.99 -2.00 12.83
CA HIS A 78 -4.99 -3.06 12.90
C HIS A 78 -4.43 -4.45 12.53
N GLY A 79 -3.56 -4.53 11.53
CA GLY A 79 -2.93 -5.78 11.09
C GLY A 79 -2.00 -6.37 12.16
N GLN A 80 -1.25 -5.51 12.86
CA GLN A 80 -0.42 -5.93 14.00
C GLN A 80 -1.30 -6.47 15.13
N GLU A 81 -2.34 -5.74 15.56
CA GLU A 81 -3.26 -6.19 16.62
C GLU A 81 -3.93 -7.53 16.29
N SER A 82 -4.38 -7.72 15.05
CA SER A 82 -5.00 -8.97 14.59
C SER A 82 -4.02 -10.15 14.62
N ASN A 83 -2.76 -9.96 14.21
CA ASN A 83 -1.73 -10.99 14.26
C ASN A 83 -1.33 -11.33 15.70
N TYR A 84 -1.14 -10.32 16.57
CA TYR A 84 -0.89 -10.54 18.00
C TYR A 84 -2.01 -11.34 18.68
N VAL A 85 -3.27 -11.07 18.35
CA VAL A 85 -4.43 -11.80 18.90
C VAL A 85 -4.51 -13.23 18.35
N LYS A 86 -4.21 -13.44 17.06
CA LYS A 86 -4.19 -14.79 16.45
C LYS A 86 -3.09 -15.67 17.03
N GLU A 87 -1.88 -15.14 17.23
CA GLU A 87 -0.76 -15.87 17.85
C GLU A 87 -1.08 -16.30 19.29
N LYS A 88 -1.74 -15.43 20.06
CA LYS A 88 -2.19 -15.72 21.43
C LYS A 88 -3.31 -16.76 21.50
N ASN A 89 -4.17 -16.85 20.49
CA ASN A 89 -5.29 -17.79 20.45
C ASN A 89 -4.95 -19.13 19.78
N CYS A 90 -3.78 -19.24 19.14
CA CYS A 90 -3.25 -20.51 18.61
C CYS A 90 -2.18 -21.16 19.51
N SER A 91 -1.93 -20.61 20.71
CA SER A 91 -1.01 -21.16 21.72
C SER A 91 -1.74 -21.80 22.89
#